data_AF-A0A388K1E7-F1
#
_entry.id   AF-A0A388K1E7-F1
#
_cell.length_a   1.000
_cell.length_b   1.000
_cell.length_c   1.000
_cell.angle_alpha   90.00
_cell.angle_beta   90.00
_cell.angle_gamma   90.00
#
_symmetry.space_group_name_H-M   'P 1'
#
loop_
_entity.id
_entity.type
_entity.pdbx_description
1 polymer ?
#
loop_
_entity_poly.entity_id
_entity_poly.type
_entity_poly.pdbx_seq_one_letter_code
_entity_poly.pdbx_strand_id
1 'polypeptide(L)'
;MGTKQIRSDKITYDVIDELTKEASSAELGDNAEIEKVGDPQKVIYAFGPEVTGENVEGKVREMSVQKYNGRTYYQYYLEVPQHLLVNVTAGGNRLYIFSIRANGRQWKREEESLRQINDSFRVG
;
A
#
# COMPACT_ATOMS: atom_id res chain seq x y z
N MET A 1 -30.97 4.84 -17.74
CA MET A 1 -29.77 5.50 -17.18
C MET A 1 -28.71 4.43 -17.01
N GLY A 2 -27.80 4.33 -17.98
CA GLY A 2 -26.79 3.26 -18.04
C GLY A 2 -25.52 3.71 -17.34
N THR A 3 -25.08 2.93 -16.34
CA THR A 3 -23.72 3.03 -15.80
C THR A 3 -22.74 2.48 -16.83
N LYS A 4 -21.83 3.33 -17.27
CA LYS A 4 -20.85 3.04 -18.30
C LYS A 4 -19.79 2.10 -17.71
N GLN A 5 -19.89 0.81 -18.04
CA GLN A 5 -18.82 -0.17 -17.86
C GLN A 5 -17.59 0.34 -18.62
N ILE A 6 -16.55 0.75 -17.88
CA ILE A 6 -15.29 1.16 -18.49
C ILE A 6 -14.61 -0.11 -19.02
N ARG A 7 -14.43 -0.16 -20.34
CA ARG A 7 -13.75 -1.24 -21.05
C ARG A 7 -12.28 -1.31 -20.60
N SER A 8 -11.91 -2.48 -20.12
CA SER A 8 -10.55 -2.93 -19.85
C SER A 8 -9.77 -2.98 -21.16
N ASP A 9 -8.97 -1.95 -21.43
CA ASP A 9 -7.97 -1.98 -22.49
C ASP A 9 -6.66 -1.38 -21.96
N LYS A 10 -5.77 -2.27 -21.49
CA LYS A 10 -4.33 -2.08 -21.26
C LYS A 10 -3.89 -1.06 -20.19
N ILE A 11 -4.25 -1.34 -18.95
CA ILE A 11 -3.34 -1.16 -17.81
C ILE A 11 -3.09 -2.58 -17.29
N THR A 12 -1.84 -3.03 -17.31
CA THR A 12 -1.46 -4.33 -16.73
C THR A 12 -1.76 -4.28 -15.24
N TYR A 13 -2.92 -4.80 -14.84
CA TYR A 13 -3.14 -5.24 -13.47
C TYR A 13 -2.35 -6.54 -13.35
N ASP A 14 -1.08 -6.45 -12.95
CA ASP A 14 -0.48 -7.60 -12.29
C ASP A 14 -1.27 -7.76 -11.00
N VAL A 15 -2.29 -8.60 -11.09
CA VAL A 15 -2.92 -9.19 -9.93
C VAL A 15 -1.81 -10.01 -9.28
N ILE A 16 -1.09 -9.41 -8.33
CA ILE A 16 -0.19 -10.14 -7.42
C ILE A 16 -1.06 -10.94 -6.43
N ASP A 17 -2.01 -11.74 -6.92
CA ASP A 17 -2.94 -12.54 -6.10
C ASP A 17 -2.31 -13.84 -5.61
N GLU A 18 -1.19 -14.28 -6.19
CA GLU A 18 -0.57 -15.56 -5.81
C GLU A 18 0.77 -15.43 -5.07
N LEU A 19 1.50 -14.31 -5.19
CA LEU A 19 2.79 -14.14 -4.50
C LEU A 19 2.70 -13.29 -3.21
N THR A 20 1.67 -12.47 -3.03
CA THR A 20 1.50 -11.65 -1.80
C THR A 20 0.78 -12.42 -0.68
N LYS A 21 0.21 -13.60 -0.96
CA LYS A 21 -0.47 -14.40 0.05
C LYS A 21 0.51 -15.08 1.02
N GLU A 22 1.78 -15.22 0.63
CA GLU A 22 2.82 -15.81 1.48
C GLU A 22 3.73 -14.78 2.18
N ALA A 23 3.84 -13.55 1.65
CA ALA A 23 4.71 -12.54 2.25
C ALA A 23 3.97 -11.74 3.33
N SER A 24 4.49 -11.79 4.56
CA SER A 24 4.24 -10.87 5.69
C SER A 24 2.99 -11.09 6.57
N SER A 25 2.77 -12.31 7.07
CA SER A 25 2.00 -12.50 8.31
C SER A 25 2.91 -12.34 9.53
N ALA A 26 3.13 -11.11 9.98
CA ALA A 26 3.54 -10.90 11.37
C ALA A 26 2.30 -11.18 12.24
N GLU A 27 2.33 -12.26 13.03
CA GLU A 27 1.26 -12.58 13.99
C GLU A 27 1.26 -11.51 15.10
N LEU A 28 0.34 -10.55 14.97
CA LEU A 28 0.03 -9.56 15.99
C LEU A 28 -1.07 -10.15 16.89
N GLY A 29 -1.17 -9.78 18.17
CA GLY A 29 -2.24 -10.34 19.04
C GLY A 29 -3.66 -10.12 18.50
N ASP A 30 -4.67 -10.80 19.06
CA ASP A 30 -6.05 -10.96 18.51
C ASP A 30 -6.84 -9.69 18.11
N ASN A 31 -6.33 -8.49 18.39
CA ASN A 31 -6.90 -7.23 17.91
C ASN A 31 -5.79 -6.18 17.68
N ALA A 32 -4.98 -6.45 16.67
CA ALA A 32 -3.84 -5.64 16.31
C ALA A 32 -4.24 -4.27 15.76
N GLU A 33 -3.70 -3.22 16.37
CA GLU A 33 -3.74 -1.85 15.89
C GLU A 33 -2.37 -1.52 15.32
N ILE A 34 -2.31 -0.90 14.13
CA ILE A 34 -1.04 -0.58 13.48
C ILE A 34 -0.21 0.39 14.34
N GLU A 35 -0.88 1.23 15.13
CA GLU A 35 -0.28 2.13 16.10
C GLU A 35 0.51 1.40 17.21
N LYS A 36 0.14 0.15 17.53
CA LYS A 36 0.87 -0.68 18.50
C LYS A 36 2.13 -1.30 17.89
N VAL A 37 2.18 -1.44 16.57
CA VAL A 37 3.38 -1.88 15.83
C VAL A 37 4.42 -0.76 15.86
N GLY A 38 3.99 0.47 15.60
CA GLY A 38 4.83 1.66 15.64
C GLY A 38 4.16 2.87 15.01
N ASP A 39 4.84 4.00 15.08
CA ASP A 39 4.49 5.14 14.24
C ASP A 39 4.73 4.84 12.75
N PRO A 40 4.20 5.67 11.82
CA PRO A 40 4.36 5.44 10.39
C PRO A 40 5.81 5.28 9.94
N GLN A 41 6.76 6.02 10.53
CA GLN A 41 8.17 5.94 10.15
C GLN A 41 8.78 4.59 10.55
N LYS A 42 8.53 4.15 11.79
CA LYS A 42 8.97 2.85 12.28
C LYS A 42 8.40 1.70 11.45
N VAL A 43 7.13 1.79 11.08
CA VAL A 43 6.48 0.76 10.24
C VAL A 43 7.13 0.67 8.86
N ILE A 44 7.33 1.79 8.14
CA ILE A 44 7.94 1.72 6.81
C ILE A 44 9.40 1.30 6.86
N TYR A 45 10.17 1.65 7.90
CA TYR A 45 11.55 1.18 8.02
C TYR A 45 11.65 -0.31 8.35
N ALA A 46 10.68 -0.85 9.11
CA ALA A 46 10.64 -2.28 9.43
C ALA A 46 10.18 -3.14 8.24
N PHE A 47 9.15 -2.71 7.51
CA PHE A 47 8.50 -3.52 6.46
C PHE A 47 8.78 -3.05 5.04
N GLY A 48 9.30 -1.84 4.86
CA GLY A 48 9.66 -1.30 3.55
C GLY A 48 10.64 -2.16 2.77
N PRO A 49 11.68 -2.77 3.38
CA PRO A 49 12.57 -3.70 2.68
C PRO A 49 11.87 -4.95 2.15
N GLU A 50 10.87 -5.49 2.86
CA GLU A 50 10.06 -6.62 2.40
C GLU A 50 9.23 -6.25 1.15
N VAL A 51 8.69 -5.03 1.13
CA VAL A 51 7.88 -4.52 0.02
C VAL A 51 8.75 -4.11 -1.17
N THR A 52 9.91 -3.49 -0.92
CA THR A 52 10.72 -2.87 -1.97
C THR A 52 11.87 -3.73 -2.46
N GLY A 53 12.32 -4.71 -1.66
CA GLY A 53 13.55 -5.47 -1.89
C GLY A 53 14.83 -4.74 -1.46
N GLU A 54 14.74 -3.54 -0.89
CA GLU A 54 15.90 -2.73 -0.52
C GLU A 54 15.63 -1.79 0.68
N ASN A 55 16.68 -1.18 1.25
CA ASN A 55 16.51 -0.22 2.33
C ASN A 55 15.75 1.02 1.83
N VAL A 56 14.75 1.48 2.60
CA VAL A 56 13.84 2.59 2.24
C VAL A 56 14.13 3.91 2.97
N GLU A 57 15.12 3.94 3.85
CA GLU A 57 15.51 5.13 4.61
C GLU A 57 15.96 6.25 3.66
N GLY A 58 15.41 7.47 3.85
CA GLY A 58 15.65 8.61 2.98
C GLY A 58 14.95 8.56 1.60
N LYS A 59 14.18 7.50 1.30
CA LYS A 59 13.47 7.34 0.02
C LYS A 59 11.97 7.60 0.08
N VAL A 60 11.43 7.80 1.28
CA VAL A 60 10.04 8.21 1.50
C VAL A 60 9.89 9.69 1.12
N ARG A 61 8.94 9.98 0.23
CA ARG A 61 8.63 11.33 -0.27
C ARG A 61 7.39 11.91 0.38
N GLU A 62 6.37 11.08 0.56
CA GLU A 62 5.16 11.45 1.29
C GLU A 62 4.82 10.35 2.29
N MET A 63 4.20 10.78 3.39
CA MET A 63 3.72 9.91 4.45
C MET A 63 2.45 10.52 5.01
N SER A 64 1.39 9.72 5.13
CA SER A 64 0.12 10.16 5.69
C SER A 64 -0.52 9.09 6.56
N VAL A 65 -1.34 9.55 7.50
CA VAL A 65 -2.13 8.69 8.39
C VAL A 65 -3.58 8.97 8.10
N GLN A 66 -4.32 7.93 7.74
CA GLN A 66 -5.75 8.01 7.47
C GLN A 66 -6.51 7.07 8.40
N LYS A 67 -7.73 7.47 8.78
CA LYS A 67 -8.60 6.63 9.60
C LYS A 67 -9.94 6.44 8.91
N TYR A 68 -10.28 5.17 8.66
CA TYR A 68 -11.54 4.79 8.03
C TYR A 68 -12.23 3.73 8.88
N ASN A 69 -13.49 3.99 9.27
CA ASN A 69 -14.31 3.08 10.07
C ASN A 69 -13.59 2.57 11.34
N GLY A 70 -12.89 3.46 12.03
CA GLY A 70 -12.16 3.12 13.26
C GLY A 70 -10.79 2.48 13.05
N ARG A 71 -10.43 2.08 11.83
CA ARG A 71 -9.14 1.47 11.49
C ARG A 71 -8.17 2.48 10.90
N THR A 72 -6.92 2.42 11.33
CA THR A 72 -5.85 3.32 10.91
C THR A 72 -5.05 2.72 9.76
N TYR A 73 -4.70 3.57 8.80
CA TYR A 73 -3.96 3.24 7.59
C TYR A 73 -2.77 4.19 7.50
N TYR A 74 -1.58 3.64 7.31
CA TYR A 74 -0.37 4.39 7.02
C TYR A 74 -0.10 4.31 5.53
N GLN A 75 -0.07 5.47 4.89
CA GLN A 75 0.16 5.59 3.46
C GLN A 75 1.51 6.24 3.20
N TYR A 76 2.22 5.73 2.20
CA TYR A 76 3.54 6.19 1.82
C TYR A 76 3.61 6.35 0.31
N TYR A 77 4.37 7.35 -0.12
CA TYR A 77 4.89 7.45 -1.48
C TYR A 77 6.40 7.41 -1.41
N LEU A 78 7.02 6.50 -2.15
CA LEU A 78 8.48 6.35 -2.23
C LEU A 78 8.95 6.44 -3.68
N GLU A 79 10.18 6.91 -3.84
CA GLU A 79 10.90 6.90 -5.11
C GLU A 79 12.10 5.96 -5.00
N VAL A 80 11.92 4.72 -5.46
CA VAL A 80 12.91 3.66 -5.30
C VAL A 80 12.94 2.78 -6.55
N PRO A 81 13.94 2.95 -7.44
CA PRO A 81 13.98 3.93 -8.54
C PRO A 81 12.67 4.17 -9.35
N GLN A 82 11.58 3.48 -9.02
CA GLN A 82 10.23 3.67 -9.54
C GLN A 82 9.35 4.40 -8.51
N HIS A 83 8.17 4.83 -8.93
CA HIS A 83 7.14 5.38 -8.05
C HIS A 83 6.43 4.23 -7.33
N LEU A 84 6.41 4.28 -6.00
CA LEU A 84 5.75 3.27 -5.19
C LEU A 84 4.78 3.93 -4.22
N LEU A 85 3.51 3.57 -4.32
CA LEU A 85 2.51 3.85 -3.29
C LEU A 85 2.39 2.62 -2.39
N VAL A 86 2.37 2.83 -1.08
CA VAL A 86 2.20 1.76 -0.09
C VAL A 86 1.10 2.17 0.88
N ASN A 87 0.20 1.26 1.20
CA ASN A 87 -0.84 1.44 2.20
C ASN A 87 -0.82 0.26 3.17
N VAL A 88 -0.64 0.54 4.47
CA VAL A 88 -0.44 -0.46 5.51
C VAL A 88 -1.48 -0.29 6.60
N THR A 89 -2.09 -1.39 7.04
CA THR A 89 -3.02 -1.40 8.17
C THR A 89 -2.90 -2.71 8.96
N ALA A 90 -3.52 -2.79 10.13
CA ALA A 90 -3.61 -4.01 10.93
C ALA A 90 -5.08 -4.40 11.14
N GLY A 91 -5.33 -5.69 11.35
CA GLY A 91 -6.63 -6.17 11.81
C GLY A 91 -6.65 -7.66 12.12
N GLY A 92 -7.47 -8.03 13.12
CA GLY A 92 -7.36 -9.35 13.73
C GLY A 92 -5.94 -9.53 14.25
N ASN A 93 -5.28 -10.60 13.80
CA ASN A 93 -3.90 -10.93 14.17
C ASN A 93 -2.87 -10.63 13.06
N ARG A 94 -3.20 -9.81 12.05
CA ARG A 94 -2.36 -9.62 10.84
C ARG A 94 -2.09 -8.16 10.49
N LEU A 95 -0.93 -7.94 9.89
CA LEU A 95 -0.62 -6.73 9.13
C LEU A 95 -1.02 -6.94 7.66
N TYR A 96 -1.60 -5.93 7.05
CA TYR A 96 -1.97 -5.93 5.64
C TYR A 96 -1.20 -4.83 4.94
N ILE A 97 -0.52 -5.18 3.85
CA ILE A 97 0.25 -4.26 3.03
C ILE A 97 -0.31 -4.33 1.61
N PHE A 98 -0.69 -3.17 1.08
CA PHE A 98 -1.05 -3.00 -0.31
C PHE A 98 -0.02 -2.06 -0.95
N SER A 99 0.47 -2.39 -2.14
CA SER A 99 1.43 -1.55 -2.84
C SER A 99 1.15 -1.46 -4.34
N ILE A 100 1.41 -0.29 -4.91
CA ILE A 100 1.29 -0.01 -6.34
C ILE A 100 2.64 0.49 -6.83
N ARG A 101 3.18 -0.16 -7.86
CA ARG A 101 4.46 0.21 -8.47
C ARG A 101 4.23 0.77 -9.88
N ALA A 102 4.82 1.91 -10.19
CA ALA A 102 4.71 2.56 -11.49
C ALA A 102 6.06 3.13 -11.92
N ASN A 103 6.47 2.86 -13.17
CA ASN A 103 7.60 3.56 -13.76
C ASN A 103 7.23 5.03 -14.07
N GLY A 104 8.23 5.89 -14.34
CA GLY A 104 7.98 7.32 -14.56
C GLY A 104 7.01 7.65 -15.70
N ARG A 105 6.91 6.80 -16.74
CA ARG A 105 5.94 6.99 -17.83
C ARG A 105 4.52 6.70 -17.35
N GLN A 106 4.33 5.62 -16.60
CA GLN A 106 3.03 5.26 -16.02
C GLN A 106 2.60 6.32 -15.01
N TRP A 107 3.50 6.73 -14.12
CA TRP A 107 3.23 7.77 -13.11
C TRP A 107 2.77 9.08 -13.75
N LYS A 108 3.53 9.58 -14.73
CA LYS A 108 3.18 10.83 -15.44
C LYS A 108 1.79 10.81 -16.07
N ARG A 109 1.27 9.63 -16.44
CA ARG A 109 -0.04 9.51 -17.11
C ARG A 109 -1.18 9.17 -16.14
N GLU A 110 -0.89 8.36 -15.12
CA GLU A 110 -1.93 7.70 -14.29
C GLU A 110 -1.84 8.06 -12.80
N GLU A 111 -0.94 8.95 -12.37
CA GLU A 111 -0.72 9.26 -10.94
C GLU A 111 -2.03 9.43 -10.16
N GLU A 112 -2.96 10.25 -10.67
CA GLU A 112 -4.24 10.51 -10.01
C GLU A 112 -5.05 9.21 -9.81
N SER A 113 -5.17 8.39 -10.85
CA SER A 113 -5.88 7.12 -10.79
C SER A 113 -5.18 6.11 -9.87
N LEU A 114 -3.85 6.05 -9.87
CA LEU A 114 -3.09 5.18 -8.97
C LEU A 114 -3.28 5.60 -7.51
N ARG A 115 -3.29 6.90 -7.21
CA ARG A 115 -3.59 7.43 -5.87
C ARG A 115 -5.03 7.11 -5.46
N GLN A 116 -6.01 7.27 -6.34
CA GLN A 116 -7.39 6.86 -6.07
C GLN A 116 -7.52 5.36 -5.76
N ILE A 117 -6.79 4.49 -6.48
CA ILE A 117 -6.75 3.05 -6.20
C ILE A 117 -6.14 2.81 -4.81
N ASN A 118 -5.00 3.44 -4.50
CA ASN A 118 -4.35 3.34 -3.19
C ASN A 118 -5.25 3.80 -2.04
N ASP A 119 -6.01 4.86 -2.26
CA ASP A 119 -6.94 5.45 -1.30
C ASP A 119 -8.22 4.65 -1.15
N SER A 120 -8.53 3.73 -2.08
CA SER A 120 -9.68 2.84 -2.01
C SER A 120 -9.44 1.56 -1.19
N PHE A 121 -8.18 1.23 -0.89
CA PHE A 121 -7.81 0.00 -0.19
C PHE A 121 -8.40 -0.06 1.23
N ARG A 122 -9.22 -1.07 1.51
CA ARG A 122 -9.84 -1.28 2.83
C ARG A 122 -9.76 -2.74 3.23
N VAL A 123 -9.57 -2.98 4.52
CA VAL A 123 -9.63 -4.33 5.12
C VAL A 123 -10.91 -4.46 5.94
N GLY A 124 -11.65 -5.54 5.69
CA GLY A 124 -12.88 -5.92 6.39
C GLY A 124 -12.66 -6.43 7.81
#